data_AF-A0A1B1U625-F1
#
_entry.id   AF-A0A1B1U625-F1
#
_cell.length_a   1.000
_cell.length_b   1.000
_cell.length_c   1.000
_cell.angle_alpha   90.00
_cell.angle_beta   90.00
_cell.angle_gamma   90.00
#
_symmetry.space_group_name_H-M   'P 1'
#
loop_
_entity.id
_entity.type
_entity.pdbx_description
1 polymer ?
#
loop_
_entity_poly.entity_id
_entity_poly.type
_entity_poly.pdbx_seq_one_letter_code
_entity_poly.pdbx_strand_id
1 'polypeptide(L)'
;MLTDLAHIIQTANHRSTFVVLHQLGSHGQAYHKRYPKEFERFAPICQTSEIQTCSQEALINTYDNSIAYTDFFVNSAIEQLKAIQKDYDVALWYVSDHGESLGENNMFMHGGMPYFMAPDEQTLIPSILWLGNGFDTQRESSIKKTNSPLNHDYVFHTLLGLFGIKTSVYESNLDLTAR
;
A
#
# COMPACT_ATOMS: atom_id res chain seq x y z
N MET A 1 -4.20 -14.41 7.36
CA MET A 1 -3.83 -12.98 7.31
C MET A 1 -4.98 -12.07 7.71
N LEU A 2 -6.08 -11.96 6.94
CA LEU A 2 -7.23 -11.12 7.36
C LEU A 2 -7.98 -11.70 8.58
N THR A 3 -8.02 -13.01 8.75
CA THR A 3 -8.52 -13.67 9.97
C THR A 3 -7.73 -13.27 11.21
N ASP A 4 -6.42 -13.03 11.04
CA ASP A 4 -5.53 -12.66 12.13
C ASP A 4 -5.74 -11.19 12.51
N LEU A 5 -6.04 -10.32 11.54
CA LEU A 5 -6.42 -8.93 11.80
C LEU A 5 -7.68 -8.85 12.69
N ALA A 6 -8.73 -9.61 12.35
CA ALA A 6 -9.94 -9.67 13.16
C ALA A 6 -9.65 -10.15 14.61
N HIS A 7 -8.76 -11.13 14.76
CA HIS A 7 -8.37 -11.63 16.07
C HIS A 7 -7.55 -10.60 16.87
N ILE A 8 -6.60 -9.90 16.23
CA ILE A 8 -5.82 -8.83 16.86
C ILE A 8 -6.76 -7.71 17.33
N ILE A 9 -7.73 -7.32 16.50
CA ILE A 9 -8.73 -6.32 16.85
C ILE A 9 -9.51 -6.72 18.11
N GLN A 10 -9.99 -7.97 18.18
CA GLN A 10 -10.75 -8.45 19.34
C GLN A 10 -9.94 -8.53 20.63
N THR A 11 -8.62 -8.77 20.52
CA THR A 11 -7.72 -8.97 21.68
C THR A 11 -6.97 -7.72 22.11
N ALA A 12 -7.10 -6.60 21.38
CA ALA A 12 -6.42 -5.33 21.65
C ALA A 12 -6.77 -4.70 23.02
N ASN A 13 -7.87 -5.12 23.68
CA ASN A 13 -8.24 -4.73 25.05
C ASN A 13 -8.19 -3.21 25.32
N HIS A 14 -8.75 -2.39 24.42
CA HIS A 14 -8.78 -0.92 24.51
C HIS A 14 -7.40 -0.23 24.54
N ARG A 15 -6.33 -0.90 24.10
CA ARG A 15 -5.01 -0.26 23.94
C ARG A 15 -4.81 0.24 22.50
N SER A 16 -4.11 1.37 22.37
CA SER A 16 -3.59 1.80 21.07
C SER A 16 -2.74 0.68 20.47
N THR A 17 -3.10 0.23 19.28
CA THR A 17 -2.51 -0.95 18.63
C THR A 17 -2.04 -0.59 17.25
N PHE A 18 -0.79 -0.92 16.93
CA PHE A 18 -0.21 -0.78 15.61
C PHE A 18 -0.02 -2.16 14.99
N VAL A 19 -0.59 -2.37 13.81
CA VAL A 19 -0.54 -3.64 13.07
C VAL A 19 0.13 -3.41 11.74
N VAL A 20 1.15 -4.20 11.44
CA VAL A 20 1.82 -4.19 10.13
C VAL A 20 1.39 -5.44 9.36
N LEU A 21 0.72 -5.23 8.23
CA LEU A 21 0.39 -6.28 7.29
C LEU A 21 1.36 -6.21 6.12
N HIS A 22 2.42 -7.02 6.16
CA HIS A 22 3.41 -7.05 5.09
C HIS A 22 2.98 -8.03 4.00
N GLN A 23 2.40 -7.49 2.93
CA GLN A 23 1.91 -8.26 1.80
C GLN A 23 3.03 -8.59 0.80
N LEU A 24 2.88 -9.71 0.09
CA LEU A 24 3.72 -9.99 -1.08
C LEU A 24 3.35 -9.09 -2.28
N GLY A 25 2.12 -8.54 -2.31
CA GLY A 25 1.67 -7.57 -3.30
C GLY A 25 1.83 -8.04 -4.74
N SER A 26 2.42 -7.19 -5.58
CA SER A 26 2.66 -7.46 -7.00
C SER A 26 4.04 -8.06 -7.27
N HIS A 27 4.71 -8.66 -6.28
CA HIS A 27 6.08 -9.15 -6.45
C HIS A 27 6.19 -10.21 -7.57
N GLY A 28 7.11 -9.95 -8.52
CA GLY A 28 7.44 -10.82 -9.65
C GLY A 28 8.38 -11.99 -9.29
N GLN A 29 8.89 -12.74 -10.26
CA GLN A 29 8.53 -12.71 -11.69
C GLN A 29 7.21 -13.44 -11.97
N ALA A 30 6.78 -14.32 -11.05
CA ALA A 30 5.55 -15.11 -11.20
C ALA A 30 4.30 -14.30 -10.81
N TYR A 31 4.01 -13.20 -11.49
CA TYR A 31 2.87 -12.30 -11.18
C TYR A 31 1.53 -13.04 -11.18
N HIS A 32 1.35 -14.03 -12.06
CA HIS A 32 0.15 -14.88 -12.15
C HIS A 32 -0.13 -15.71 -10.87
N LYS A 33 0.81 -15.75 -9.92
CA LYS A 33 0.63 -16.40 -8.60
C LYS A 33 0.29 -15.40 -7.49
N ARG A 34 0.07 -14.12 -7.81
CA ARG A 34 -0.27 -13.07 -6.84
C ARG A 34 -1.76 -12.92 -6.59
N TYR A 35 -2.58 -13.58 -7.41
CA TYR A 35 -4.03 -13.54 -7.33
C TYR A 35 -4.60 -14.91 -7.69
N PRO A 36 -5.78 -15.29 -7.17
CA PRO A 36 -6.47 -16.50 -7.58
C PRO A 36 -7.22 -16.25 -8.90
N LYS A 37 -7.58 -17.32 -9.60
CA LYS A 37 -8.09 -17.26 -10.99
C LYS A 37 -9.33 -16.36 -11.15
N GLU A 38 -10.19 -16.30 -10.14
CA GLU A 38 -11.38 -15.45 -10.11
C GLU A 38 -11.08 -13.94 -10.09
N PHE A 39 -9.82 -13.55 -9.89
CA PHE A 39 -9.33 -12.17 -10.01
C PHE A 39 -8.64 -11.88 -11.35
N GLU A 40 -8.66 -12.81 -12.32
CA GLU A 40 -8.23 -12.56 -13.71
C GLU A 40 -9.25 -11.66 -14.43
N ARG A 41 -9.20 -10.35 -14.18
CA ARG A 41 -10.04 -9.33 -14.82
C ARG A 41 -9.55 -8.96 -16.21
N PHE A 42 -8.23 -9.03 -16.43
CA PHE A 42 -7.57 -8.66 -17.67
C PHE A 42 -6.92 -9.88 -18.33
N ALA A 43 -7.04 -10.00 -19.65
CA ALA A 43 -6.54 -11.12 -20.44
C ALA A 43 -6.13 -10.64 -21.85
N PRO A 44 -5.17 -11.31 -22.53
CA PRO A 44 -4.47 -12.54 -22.13
C PRO A 44 -3.50 -12.33 -20.95
N ILE A 45 -3.06 -13.41 -20.29
CA ILE A 45 -2.12 -13.36 -19.16
C ILE A 45 -0.83 -14.14 -19.43
N CYS A 46 0.25 -13.74 -18.74
CA CYS A 46 1.58 -14.33 -18.73
C CYS A 46 1.69 -15.39 -17.63
N GLN A 47 1.48 -16.66 -17.99
CA GLN A 47 1.50 -17.80 -17.06
C GLN A 47 2.88 -18.45 -16.89
N THR A 48 3.93 -17.64 -16.85
CA THR A 48 5.31 -18.11 -16.64
C THR A 48 6.07 -17.19 -15.70
N SER A 49 7.20 -17.64 -15.18
CA SER A 49 8.17 -16.78 -14.49
C SER A 49 9.20 -16.20 -15.47
N GLU A 50 9.29 -16.75 -16.69
CA GLU A 50 10.12 -16.22 -17.78
C GLU A 50 9.39 -15.06 -18.47
N ILE A 51 9.13 -13.98 -17.73
CA ILE A 51 8.26 -12.86 -18.12
C ILE A 51 8.68 -12.17 -19.43
N GLN A 52 9.98 -12.23 -19.78
CA GLN A 52 10.53 -11.71 -21.03
C GLN A 52 10.07 -12.46 -22.28
N THR A 53 9.51 -13.66 -22.12
CA THR A 53 8.98 -14.47 -23.23
C THR A 53 7.51 -14.17 -23.54
N CYS A 54 6.83 -13.45 -22.64
CA CYS A 54 5.45 -13.03 -22.80
C CYS A 54 5.35 -11.81 -23.72
N SER A 55 4.18 -11.61 -24.34
CA SER A 55 3.87 -10.31 -24.94
C SER A 55 3.77 -9.24 -23.85
N GLN A 56 4.11 -8.00 -24.21
CA GLN A 56 4.00 -6.86 -23.31
C GLN A 56 2.58 -6.73 -22.72
N GLU A 57 1.55 -6.86 -23.56
CA GLU A 57 0.15 -6.83 -23.14
C GLU A 57 -0.17 -7.92 -22.10
N ALA A 58 0.30 -9.16 -22.33
CA ALA A 58 0.04 -10.25 -21.39
C ALA A 58 0.73 -10.02 -20.05
N LEU A 59 1.96 -9.47 -20.06
CA LEU A 59 2.68 -9.12 -18.84
C LEU A 59 1.97 -8.02 -18.05
N ILE A 60 1.58 -6.92 -18.71
CA ILE A 60 0.83 -5.82 -18.10
C ILE A 60 -0.49 -6.32 -17.50
N ASN A 61 -1.29 -7.05 -18.27
CA ASN A 61 -2.56 -7.62 -17.79
C ASN A 61 -2.37 -8.50 -16.55
N THR A 62 -1.28 -9.26 -16.49
CA THR A 62 -0.95 -10.12 -15.34
C THR A 62 -0.59 -9.28 -14.12
N TYR A 63 0.19 -8.21 -14.30
CA TYR A 63 0.50 -7.26 -13.22
C TYR A 63 -0.77 -6.52 -12.75
N ASP A 64 -1.62 -6.06 -13.66
CA ASP A 64 -2.87 -5.36 -13.31
C ASP A 64 -3.84 -6.25 -12.53
N ASN A 65 -3.86 -7.56 -12.81
CA ASN A 65 -4.62 -8.52 -12.01
C ASN A 65 -4.08 -8.64 -10.56
N SER A 66 -2.75 -8.50 -10.33
CA SER A 66 -2.21 -8.46 -8.96
C SER A 66 -2.52 -7.15 -8.24
N ILE A 67 -2.61 -6.04 -8.98
CA ILE A 67 -3.12 -4.77 -8.44
C ILE A 67 -4.60 -4.89 -8.06
N ALA A 68 -5.44 -5.50 -8.90
CA ALA A 68 -6.85 -5.73 -8.60
C ALA A 68 -7.06 -6.61 -7.34
N TYR A 69 -6.14 -7.55 -7.08
CA TYR A 69 -6.17 -8.34 -5.85
C TYR A 69 -5.68 -7.55 -4.63
N THR A 70 -4.67 -6.68 -4.80
CA THR A 70 -4.22 -5.75 -3.74
C THR A 70 -5.33 -4.78 -3.34
N ASP A 71 -6.07 -4.23 -4.32
CA ASP A 71 -7.26 -3.41 -4.08
C ASP A 71 -8.28 -4.14 -3.20
N PHE A 72 -8.62 -5.39 -3.56
CA PHE A 72 -9.52 -6.22 -2.76
C PHE A 72 -8.99 -6.47 -1.33
N PHE A 73 -7.71 -6.73 -1.17
CA PHE A 73 -7.09 -6.94 0.14
C PHE A 73 -7.18 -5.68 1.01
N VAL A 74 -6.77 -4.52 0.49
CA VAL A 74 -6.83 -3.23 1.18
C VAL A 74 -8.27 -2.89 1.55
N ASN A 75 -9.21 -3.03 0.62
CA ASN A 75 -10.62 -2.79 0.87
C ASN A 75 -11.16 -3.73 1.98
N SER A 76 -10.80 -5.01 1.95
CA SER A 76 -11.22 -5.98 2.97
C SER A 76 -10.68 -5.64 4.37
N ALA A 77 -9.49 -5.06 4.47
CA ALA A 77 -8.95 -4.56 5.72
C ALA A 77 -9.70 -3.30 6.21
N ILE A 78 -10.00 -2.36 5.29
CA ILE A 78 -10.81 -1.17 5.59
C ILE A 78 -12.21 -1.57 6.09
N GLU A 79 -12.88 -2.53 5.46
CA GLU A 79 -14.22 -2.98 5.88
C GLU A 79 -14.21 -3.59 7.30
N GLN A 80 -13.16 -4.31 7.68
CA GLN A 80 -13.00 -4.80 9.06
C GLN A 80 -12.81 -3.67 10.06
N LEU A 81 -12.03 -2.65 9.72
CA LEU A 81 -11.85 -1.47 10.58
C LEU A 81 -13.15 -0.66 10.68
N LYS A 82 -13.91 -0.50 9.60
CA LYS A 82 -15.22 0.14 9.61
C LYS A 82 -16.21 -0.53 10.57
N ALA A 83 -16.12 -1.84 10.75
CA ALA A 83 -17.00 -2.58 11.65
C ALA A 83 -16.81 -2.20 13.13
N ILE A 84 -15.62 -1.70 13.51
CA ILE A 84 -15.29 -1.33 14.89
C ILE A 84 -15.15 0.17 15.13
N GLN A 85 -15.32 1.00 14.09
CA GLN A 85 -15.08 2.45 14.16
C GLN A 85 -16.02 3.23 15.10
N LYS A 86 -17.04 2.57 15.66
CA LYS A 86 -17.91 3.16 16.70
C LYS A 86 -17.24 3.18 18.06
N ASP A 87 -16.37 2.21 18.32
CA ASP A 87 -15.72 2.00 19.61
C ASP A 87 -14.24 2.41 19.58
N TYR A 88 -13.67 2.60 18.40
CA TYR A 88 -12.25 2.89 18.18
C TYR A 88 -12.02 3.93 17.08
N ASP A 89 -11.03 4.80 17.30
CA ASP A 89 -10.45 5.62 16.24
C ASP A 89 -9.56 4.72 15.37
N VAL A 90 -10.00 4.45 14.14
CA VAL A 90 -9.33 3.53 13.21
C VAL A 90 -8.78 4.25 12.00
N ALA A 91 -7.61 3.83 11.56
CA ALA A 91 -6.96 4.30 10.35
C ALA A 91 -6.26 3.12 9.67
N LEU A 92 -6.10 3.21 8.35
CA LEU A 92 -5.30 2.29 7.55
C LEU A 92 -4.42 3.11 6.62
N TRP A 93 -3.15 2.72 6.53
CA TRP A 93 -2.24 3.27 5.54
C TRP A 93 -1.63 2.15 4.72
N TYR A 94 -1.92 2.16 3.42
CA TYR A 94 -1.25 1.35 2.43
C TYR A 94 -0.16 2.19 1.74
N VAL A 95 1.06 1.65 1.68
CA VAL A 95 2.22 2.23 0.98
C VAL A 95 2.96 1.09 0.31
N SER A 96 3.21 1.20 -0.99
CA SER A 96 4.16 0.30 -1.66
C SER A 96 5.59 0.62 -1.21
N ASP A 97 6.44 -0.38 -1.12
CA ASP A 97 7.87 -0.22 -0.84
C ASP A 97 8.63 0.33 -2.07
N HIS A 98 8.24 -0.08 -3.28
CA HIS A 98 8.71 0.47 -4.55
C HIS A 98 7.72 0.15 -5.68
N GLY A 99 8.04 0.55 -6.91
CA GLY A 99 7.31 0.22 -8.14
C GLY A 99 7.94 -0.97 -8.90
N GLU A 100 7.63 -1.14 -10.18
CA GLU A 100 8.06 -2.30 -10.99
C GLU A 100 8.25 -1.91 -12.46
N SER A 101 9.37 -2.29 -13.07
CA SER A 101 9.53 -2.21 -14.53
C SER A 101 8.94 -3.46 -15.20
N LEU A 102 8.16 -3.25 -16.26
CA LEU A 102 7.40 -4.28 -16.97
C LEU A 102 7.84 -4.43 -18.43
N GLY A 103 9.02 -3.97 -18.81
CA GLY A 103 9.61 -4.12 -20.14
C GLY A 103 10.02 -2.80 -20.79
N GLU A 104 9.77 -1.66 -20.15
CA GLU A 104 10.18 -0.33 -20.62
C GLU A 104 11.69 -0.30 -20.83
N ASN A 105 12.15 0.04 -22.04
CA ASN A 105 13.57 0.03 -22.41
C ASN A 105 14.27 -1.33 -22.15
N ASN A 106 13.55 -2.45 -22.27
CA ASN A 106 14.01 -3.81 -21.93
C ASN A 106 14.37 -3.99 -20.44
N MET A 107 13.88 -3.11 -19.57
CA MET A 107 14.03 -3.26 -18.12
C MET A 107 12.84 -4.03 -17.56
N PHE A 108 13.15 -4.99 -16.71
CA PHE A 108 12.17 -5.79 -16.00
C PHE A 108 12.51 -5.81 -14.53
N MET A 109 11.49 -6.05 -13.71
CA MET A 109 11.61 -6.15 -12.26
C MET A 109 12.01 -4.82 -11.59
N HIS A 110 12.68 -4.90 -10.45
CA HIS A 110 13.16 -3.79 -9.65
C HIS A 110 14.51 -4.14 -8.99
N GLY A 111 15.19 -3.14 -8.43
CA GLY A 111 16.41 -3.36 -7.61
C GLY A 111 17.70 -3.63 -8.38
N GLY A 112 17.68 -3.62 -9.72
CA GLY A 112 18.85 -3.82 -10.56
C GLY A 112 19.74 -2.58 -10.76
N MET A 113 19.31 -1.40 -10.29
CA MET A 113 20.00 -0.13 -10.51
C MET A 113 20.11 0.70 -9.22
N PRO A 114 21.13 1.58 -9.10
CA PRO A 114 21.16 2.60 -8.06
C PRO A 114 19.94 3.53 -8.12
N TYR A 115 19.45 4.01 -6.97
CA TYR A 115 18.23 4.82 -6.89
C TYR A 115 18.22 6.05 -7.82
N PHE A 116 19.35 6.77 -7.94
CA PHE A 116 19.45 7.96 -8.82
C PHE A 116 19.36 7.64 -10.32
N MET A 117 19.41 6.36 -10.69
CA MET A 117 19.23 5.86 -12.06
C MET A 117 17.93 5.05 -12.22
N ALA A 118 17.21 4.79 -11.13
CA ALA A 118 15.98 4.03 -11.17
C ALA A 118 14.91 4.86 -11.90
N PRO A 119 14.11 4.22 -12.77
CA PRO A 119 13.11 4.93 -13.53
C PRO A 119 11.88 5.24 -12.66
N ASP A 120 11.00 6.09 -13.17
CA ASP A 120 9.76 6.48 -12.49
C ASP A 120 8.91 5.24 -12.17
N GLU A 121 8.89 4.23 -13.05
CA GLU A 121 8.17 2.98 -12.84
C GLU A 121 8.59 2.24 -11.56
N GLN A 122 9.83 2.43 -11.08
CA GLN A 122 10.32 1.80 -9.84
C GLN A 122 10.25 2.72 -8.61
N THR A 123 10.08 4.04 -8.79
CA THR A 123 10.16 5.02 -7.70
C THR A 123 8.84 5.71 -7.38
N LEU A 124 7.95 5.83 -8.38
CA LEU A 124 6.59 6.33 -8.19
C LEU A 124 5.70 5.19 -7.68
N ILE A 125 5.15 5.39 -6.49
CA ILE A 125 4.41 4.35 -5.77
C ILE A 125 2.99 4.79 -5.40
N PRO A 126 2.03 3.86 -5.32
CA PRO A 126 0.74 4.13 -4.73
C PRO A 126 0.86 4.25 -3.19
N SER A 127 0.10 5.20 -2.65
CA SER A 127 -0.09 5.39 -1.21
C SER A 127 -1.55 5.76 -0.95
N ILE A 128 -2.20 5.07 -0.01
CA ILE A 128 -3.60 5.29 0.36
C ILE A 128 -3.67 5.41 1.87
N LEU A 129 -4.02 6.59 2.37
CA LEU A 129 -4.32 6.85 3.77
C LEU A 129 -5.84 6.93 3.96
N TRP A 130 -6.42 5.89 4.55
CA TRP A 130 -7.82 5.86 4.96
C TRP A 130 -7.95 6.21 6.44
N LEU A 131 -8.79 7.20 6.74
CA LEU A 131 -9.02 7.73 8.08
C LEU A 131 -10.49 7.58 8.45
N GLY A 132 -10.78 6.81 9.50
CA GLY A 132 -12.13 6.65 10.06
C GLY A 132 -12.68 7.92 10.69
N ASN A 133 -13.91 7.85 11.21
CA ASN A 133 -14.63 9.03 11.72
C ASN A 133 -13.94 9.76 12.89
N GLY A 134 -13.10 9.05 13.66
CA GLY A 134 -12.29 9.65 14.73
C GLY A 134 -11.24 10.68 14.30
N PHE A 135 -10.96 10.76 13.00
CA PHE A 135 -9.85 11.51 12.43
C PHE A 135 -10.28 12.63 11.49
N ASP A 136 -11.48 13.22 11.68
CA ASP A 136 -12.02 14.24 10.77
C ASP A 136 -11.06 15.41 10.53
N THR A 137 -10.43 15.96 11.59
CA THR A 137 -9.47 17.07 11.44
C THR A 137 -8.21 16.66 10.67
N GLN A 138 -7.71 15.44 10.92
CA GLN A 138 -6.53 14.88 10.27
C GLN A 138 -6.82 14.61 8.80
N ARG A 139 -8.05 14.20 8.48
CA ARG A 139 -8.53 13.99 7.10
C ARG A 139 -8.54 15.29 6.32
N GLU A 140 -9.03 16.38 6.90
CA GLU A 140 -9.00 17.69 6.24
C GLU A 140 -7.57 18.18 5.98
N SER A 141 -6.65 17.98 6.93
CA SER A 141 -5.23 18.31 6.75
C SER A 141 -4.57 17.48 5.66
N SER A 142 -4.81 16.16 5.62
CA SER A 142 -4.17 15.27 4.65
C SER A 142 -4.64 15.52 3.22
N ILE A 143 -5.93 15.84 3.02
CA ILE A 143 -6.49 16.17 1.69
C ILE A 143 -5.77 17.38 1.06
N LYS A 144 -5.30 18.35 1.86
CA LYS A 144 -4.58 19.52 1.35
C LYS A 144 -3.20 19.16 0.79
N LYS A 145 -2.63 18.02 1.18
CA LYS A 145 -1.30 17.56 0.78
C LYS A 145 -1.32 16.59 -0.40
N THR A 146 -2.48 16.07 -0.82
CA THR A 146 -2.60 15.01 -1.84
C THR A 146 -1.99 15.36 -3.20
N ASN A 147 -1.93 16.65 -3.55
CA ASN A 147 -1.35 17.13 -4.82
C ASN A 147 0.10 17.60 -4.70
N SER A 148 0.75 17.39 -3.56
CA SER A 148 2.15 17.73 -3.35
C SER A 148 3.05 16.51 -3.59
N PRO A 149 4.32 16.68 -3.98
CA PRO A 149 5.29 15.59 -3.97
C PRO A 149 5.43 15.03 -2.56
N LEU A 150 5.26 13.73 -2.40
CA LEU A 150 5.39 12.99 -1.14
C LEU A 150 6.35 11.82 -1.32
N ASN A 151 6.96 11.38 -0.23
CA ASN A 151 7.87 10.24 -0.19
C ASN A 151 7.69 9.45 1.12
N HIS A 152 8.51 8.43 1.35
CA HIS A 152 8.44 7.62 2.58
C HIS A 152 8.84 8.34 3.87
N ASP A 153 9.52 9.49 3.81
CA ASP A 153 9.91 10.25 5.01
C ASP A 153 8.67 10.66 5.83
N TYR A 154 7.53 10.84 5.15
CA TYR A 154 6.26 11.17 5.79
C TYR A 154 5.69 10.04 6.65
N VAL A 155 6.06 8.78 6.39
CA VAL A 155 5.46 7.61 7.06
C VAL A 155 5.71 7.65 8.57
N PHE A 156 6.95 7.89 8.96
CA PHE A 156 7.35 7.89 10.37
C PHE A 156 6.60 8.97 11.18
N HIS A 157 6.65 10.22 10.72
CA HIS A 157 6.08 11.34 11.45
C HIS A 157 4.55 11.32 11.46
N THR A 158 3.92 10.93 10.36
CA THR A 158 2.46 10.79 10.30
C THR A 158 1.95 9.69 11.24
N LEU A 159 2.66 8.56 11.37
CA LEU A 159 2.31 7.54 12.36
C LEU A 159 2.42 8.10 13.79
N LEU A 160 3.50 8.82 14.13
CA LEU A 160 3.62 9.45 15.45
C LEU A 160 2.45 10.41 15.74
N GLY A 161 2.05 11.21 14.75
CA GLY A 161 0.92 12.14 14.82
C GLY A 161 -0.41 11.42 15.07
N LEU A 162 -0.70 10.36 14.32
CA LEU A 162 -1.93 9.56 14.48
C LEU A 162 -2.03 8.89 15.85
N PHE A 163 -0.91 8.45 16.42
CA PHE A 163 -0.86 7.87 17.76
C PHE A 163 -0.73 8.91 18.89
N GLY A 164 -0.62 10.21 18.57
CA GLY A 164 -0.46 11.27 19.56
C GLY A 164 0.85 11.17 20.36
N ILE A 165 1.89 10.56 19.80
CA ILE A 165 3.16 10.33 20.48
C ILE A 165 3.96 11.63 20.56
N LYS A 166 4.40 11.99 21.77
CA LYS A 166 5.26 13.16 22.00
C LYS A 166 6.72 12.73 22.09
N THR A 167 7.56 13.20 21.17
CA THR A 167 8.98 12.89 21.12
C THR A 167 9.77 14.04 20.48
N SER A 168 11.06 14.16 20.82
CA SER A 168 11.94 15.20 20.29
C SER A 168 12.29 15.01 18.80
N VAL A 169 12.06 13.82 18.25
CA VAL A 169 12.34 13.48 16.85
C VAL A 169 11.13 13.67 15.93
N TYR A 170 10.00 14.19 16.43
CA TYR A 170 8.82 14.43 15.61
C TYR A 170 8.94 15.76 14.85
N GLU A 171 8.73 15.71 13.54
CA GLU A 171 8.77 16.85 12.62
C GLU A 171 7.39 17.04 11.97
N SER A 172 6.68 18.12 12.33
CA SER A 172 5.29 18.34 11.88
C SER A 172 5.15 18.65 10.38
N ASN A 173 6.20 19.15 9.74
CA ASN A 173 6.26 19.34 8.28
C ASN A 173 6.22 18.00 7.52
N LEU A 174 6.68 16.91 8.14
CA LEU A 174 6.65 15.55 7.58
C LEU A 174 5.42 14.73 8.05
N ASP A 175 4.49 15.34 8.78
CA ASP A 175 3.25 14.70 9.19
C ASP A 175 2.11 15.12 8.25
N LEU A 176 1.55 14.17 7.49
CA LEU A 176 0.44 14.41 6.57
C LEU A 176 -0.84 14.86 7.27
N THR A 177 -0.95 14.59 8.56
CA THR A 177 -2.13 14.79 9.39
C THR A 177 -1.98 15.92 10.42
N ALA A 178 -0.83 16.61 10.42
CA ALA A 178 -0.60 17.77 11.27
C ALA A 178 -1.66 18.86 11.03
N ARG A 179 -2.07 19.51 12.12
CA ARG A 179 -3.05 20.60 12.13
C ARG A 179 -2.42 21.95 11.85
#